data_AF-A0A2S6RGU8-F1
#
_entry.id   AF-A0A2S6RGU8-F1
#
_cell.length_a   1.000
_cell.length_b   1.000
_cell.length_c   1.000
_cell.angle_alpha   90.00
_cell.angle_beta   90.00
_cell.angle_gamma   90.00
#
_symmetry.space_group_name_H-M   'P 1'
#
loop_
_entity.id
_entity.type
_entity.pdbx_description
1 polymer ?
#
loop_
_entity_poly.entity_id
_entity_poly.type
_entity_poly.pdbx_seq_one_letter_code
_entity_poly.pdbx_strand_id
1 'polypeptide(L)'
;MIFCFLFSSFAYAEEINIKCRETTGTGRSDIFKINNPEFFWYYNNKWYELAVSKKGVAKDWEIFFLKNKIRLFNKRMEWLREIDLDKMSAYMRFPTGEFYLYKCTKLK
;
A
#
# COMPACT_ATOMS: atom_id res chain seq x y z
N MET A 1 -22.58 -32.03 13.97
CA MET A 1 -22.52 -31.00 12.92
C MET A 1 -21.07 -30.60 12.75
N ILE A 2 -20.43 -31.08 11.68
CA ILE A 2 -19.04 -30.76 11.34
C ILE A 2 -19.08 -29.43 10.61
N PHE A 3 -18.65 -28.35 11.26
CA PHE A 3 -18.46 -27.06 10.61
C PHE A 3 -17.04 -27.07 10.00
N CYS A 4 -16.94 -27.57 8.77
CA CYS A 4 -15.76 -27.39 7.93
C CYS A 4 -15.64 -25.91 7.56
N PHE A 5 -14.90 -25.12 8.33
CA PHE A 5 -14.38 -23.87 7.80
C PHE A 5 -13.24 -24.20 6.84
N LEU A 6 -13.58 -24.20 5.56
CA LEU A 6 -12.66 -24.21 4.43
C LEU A 6 -11.67 -23.05 4.61
N PHE A 7 -10.46 -23.38 5.06
CA PHE A 7 -9.28 -22.54 4.90
C PHE A 7 -9.15 -22.24 3.40
N SER A 8 -9.61 -21.07 2.98
CA SER A 8 -9.30 -20.52 1.67
C SER A 8 -7.89 -19.96 1.76
N SER A 9 -6.91 -20.84 1.56
CA SER A 9 -5.52 -20.48 1.34
C SER A 9 -5.42 -19.73 0.01
N PHE A 10 -5.67 -18.42 0.04
CA PHE A 10 -5.24 -17.53 -1.03
C PHE A 10 -3.71 -17.50 -1.01
N ALA A 11 -3.14 -18.37 -1.83
CA ALA A 11 -1.70 -18.55 -1.96
C ALA A 11 -1.04 -17.32 -2.61
N TYR A 12 0.15 -17.04 -2.07
CA TYR A 12 1.29 -16.35 -2.66
C TYR A 12 1.20 -14.84 -2.87
N ALA A 13 1.86 -14.11 -1.97
CA ALA A 13 2.65 -12.96 -2.35
C ALA A 13 4.08 -13.23 -1.86
N GLU A 14 5.03 -13.38 -2.79
CA GLU A 14 6.44 -13.16 -2.49
C GLU A 14 6.57 -11.81 -1.79
N GLU A 15 7.34 -11.70 -0.70
CA GLU A 15 7.55 -10.40 -0.06
C GLU A 15 8.14 -9.44 -1.11
N ILE A 16 7.44 -8.35 -1.40
CA ILE A 16 7.93 -7.33 -2.33
C ILE A 16 8.28 -6.07 -1.54
N ASN A 17 9.54 -5.70 -1.59
CA ASN A 17 10.01 -4.41 -1.11
C ASN A 17 10.11 -3.46 -2.30
N ILE A 18 9.43 -2.32 -2.24
CA ILE A 18 9.48 -1.30 -3.30
C ILE A 18 9.81 0.07 -2.72
N LYS A 19 10.54 0.86 -3.50
CA LYS A 19 10.73 2.30 -3.24
C LYS A 19 10.05 3.07 -4.35
N CYS A 20 9.14 3.96 -4.00
CA CYS A 20 8.43 4.83 -4.92
C CYS A 20 8.91 6.28 -4.74
N ARG A 21 9.42 6.89 -5.82
CA ARG A 21 9.82 8.30 -5.85
C ARG A 21 8.79 9.09 -6.66
N GLU A 22 8.30 10.17 -6.07
CA GLU A 22 7.40 11.12 -6.73
C GLU A 22 8.13 11.85 -7.87
N THR A 23 7.45 12.05 -9.01
CA THR A 23 8.02 12.61 -10.25
C THR A 23 7.36 13.91 -10.75
N THR A 24 6.35 14.42 -10.07
CA THR A 24 5.57 15.64 -10.34
C THR A 24 6.03 16.91 -9.59
N GLY A 25 6.92 16.84 -8.60
CA GLY A 25 7.63 18.04 -8.11
C GLY A 25 8.03 18.11 -6.62
N THR A 26 7.49 17.26 -5.73
CA THR A 26 7.85 17.30 -4.30
C THR A 26 9.13 16.54 -3.96
N GLY A 27 9.57 15.63 -4.84
CA GLY A 27 10.73 14.75 -4.60
C GLY A 27 10.52 13.74 -3.47
N ARG A 28 9.30 13.65 -2.90
CA ARG A 28 8.95 12.70 -1.85
C ARG A 28 9.27 11.27 -2.28
N SER A 29 9.77 10.46 -1.36
CA SER A 29 9.98 9.04 -1.57
C SER A 29 9.35 8.25 -0.45
N ASP A 30 8.68 7.15 -0.80
CA ASP A 30 8.04 6.23 0.14
C ASP A 30 8.60 4.83 -0.11
N ILE A 31 8.83 4.06 0.96
CA ILE A 31 9.26 2.66 0.87
C ILE A 31 8.16 1.79 1.47
N PHE A 32 7.78 0.74 0.73
CA PHE A 32 6.76 -0.20 1.11
C PHE A 32 7.32 -1.61 1.16
N LYS A 33 6.87 -2.37 2.15
CA LYS A 33 7.00 -3.83 2.21
C LYS A 33 5.60 -4.42 2.09
N ILE A 34 5.43 -5.32 1.13
CA ILE A 34 4.14 -5.87 0.71
C ILE A 34 4.18 -7.38 0.91
N ASN A 35 3.33 -7.90 1.78
CA ASN A 35 3.22 -9.32 2.10
C ASN A 35 1.77 -9.68 2.43
N ASN A 36 0.89 -9.80 1.43
CA ASN A 36 -0.56 -9.99 1.62
C ASN A 36 -0.89 -11.04 2.71
N PRO A 37 -1.64 -10.70 3.77
CA PRO A 37 -2.41 -9.47 3.98
C PRO A 37 -1.64 -8.31 4.64
N GLU A 38 -0.41 -8.52 5.06
CA GLU A 38 0.43 -7.49 5.68
C GLU A 38 0.91 -6.45 4.66
N PHE A 39 0.91 -5.18 5.09
CA PHE A 39 1.42 -4.07 4.31
C PHE A 39 2.10 -3.10 5.26
N PHE A 40 3.38 -2.80 5.01
CA PHE A 40 4.15 -1.88 5.83
C PHE A 40 4.60 -0.68 5.03
N TRP A 41 4.52 0.49 5.66
CA TRP A 41 5.06 1.74 5.15
C TRP A 41 6.21 2.19 6.03
N TYR A 42 7.38 2.39 5.42
CA TYR A 42 8.50 3.02 6.10
C TYR A 42 8.34 4.54 6.08
N TYR A 43 8.18 5.12 7.26
CA TYR A 43 8.03 6.56 7.47
C TYR A 43 8.76 6.97 8.74
N ASN A 44 9.37 8.16 8.76
CA ASN A 44 10.07 8.70 9.94
C ASN A 44 11.01 7.68 10.64
N ASN A 45 11.84 7.00 9.84
CA ASN A 45 12.79 5.97 10.27
C ASN A 45 12.17 4.74 10.97
N LYS A 46 10.88 4.49 10.79
CA LYS A 46 10.14 3.39 11.42
C LYS A 46 9.21 2.71 10.41
N TRP A 47 8.99 1.41 10.61
CA TRP A 47 7.98 0.66 9.86
C TRP A 47 6.62 0.76 10.56
N TYR A 48 5.59 1.08 9.77
CA TYR A 48 4.21 1.12 10.22
C TYR A 48 3.40 0.08 9.45
N GLU A 49 2.83 -0.88 10.17
CA GLU A 49 1.88 -1.83 9.60
C GLU A 49 0.52 -1.15 9.38
N LEU A 50 0.08 -1.10 8.12
CA LEU A 50 -1.15 -0.41 7.73
C LEU A 50 -2.35 -1.35 7.59
N ALA A 51 -2.14 -2.63 7.25
CA ALA A 51 -3.24 -3.52 6.89
C ALA A 51 -4.13 -3.96 8.07
N VAL A 52 -3.54 -4.09 9.27
CA VAL A 52 -4.22 -4.68 10.44
C VAL A 52 -4.26 -3.75 11.66
N SER A 53 -3.62 -2.57 11.58
CA SER A 53 -3.46 -1.71 12.75
C SER A 53 -4.75 -0.97 13.09
N LYS A 54 -5.23 -1.18 14.32
CA LYS A 54 -6.39 -0.47 14.91
C LYS A 54 -5.99 0.84 15.61
N LYS A 55 -4.73 1.26 15.57
CA LYS A 55 -4.19 2.40 16.33
C LYS A 55 -3.32 3.31 15.46
N GLY A 56 -3.18 4.57 15.85
CA GLY A 56 -2.31 5.55 15.17
C GLY A 56 -2.81 5.98 13.79
N VAL A 57 -1.89 6.45 12.93
CA VAL A 57 -2.16 6.90 11.55
C VAL A 57 -2.69 5.75 10.67
N ALA A 58 -2.28 4.52 10.98
CA ALA A 58 -2.63 3.33 10.21
C ALA A 58 -4.12 2.98 10.25
N LYS A 59 -4.84 3.27 11.34
CA LYS A 59 -6.27 2.94 11.50
C LYS A 59 -7.19 3.65 10.49
N ASP A 60 -6.69 4.75 9.92
CA ASP A 60 -7.42 5.58 8.98
C ASP A 60 -7.21 5.09 7.54
N TRP A 61 -6.32 4.12 7.31
CA TRP A 61 -6.06 3.53 6.00
C TRP A 61 -6.76 2.19 5.82
N GLU A 62 -7.40 2.02 4.67
CA GLU A 62 -7.93 0.76 4.17
C GLU A 62 -7.07 0.29 3.01
N ILE A 63 -6.81 -1.02 2.94
CA ILE A 63 -5.92 -1.60 1.92
C ILE A 63 -6.66 -2.69 1.17
N PHE A 64 -6.65 -2.58 -0.15
CA PHE A 64 -7.23 -3.55 -1.05
C PHE A 64 -6.13 -4.13 -1.92
N PHE A 65 -5.84 -5.41 -1.72
CA PHE A 65 -4.96 -6.19 -2.59
C PHE A 65 -5.77 -6.68 -3.79
N LEU A 66 -5.48 -6.11 -4.96
CA LEU A 66 -5.99 -6.54 -6.25
C LEU A 66 -4.89 -7.32 -6.97
N LYS A 67 -5.24 -8.05 -8.04
CA LYS A 67 -4.31 -8.97 -8.74
C LYS A 67 -2.90 -8.41 -8.99
N ASN A 68 -2.79 -7.21 -9.55
CA ASN A 68 -1.53 -6.53 -9.87
C ASN A 68 -1.44 -5.11 -9.28
N LYS A 69 -2.38 -4.77 -8.39
CA LYS A 69 -2.51 -3.43 -7.85
C LYS A 69 -2.78 -3.46 -6.37
N ILE A 70 -2.30 -2.46 -5.66
CA ILE A 70 -2.62 -2.25 -4.26
C ILE A 70 -3.22 -0.87 -4.14
N ARG A 71 -4.44 -0.81 -3.62
CA ARG A 71 -5.12 0.45 -3.34
C ARG A 71 -5.08 0.71 -1.85
N LEU A 72 -4.60 1.89 -1.46
CA LEU A 72 -4.70 2.38 -0.10
C LEU A 72 -5.65 3.59 -0.11
N PHE A 73 -6.63 3.57 0.77
CA PHE A 73 -7.59 4.66 0.91
C PHE A 73 -7.57 5.17 2.36
N ASN A 74 -7.26 6.45 2.56
CA ASN A 74 -7.37 7.06 3.87
C ASN A 74 -8.81 7.57 4.06
N LYS A 75 -9.62 6.89 4.86
CA LYS A 75 -11.04 7.24 5.06
C LYS A 75 -11.28 8.57 5.77
N ARG A 76 -10.30 9.05 6.55
CA ARG A 76 -10.42 10.31 7.30
C ARG A 76 -10.14 11.53 6.42
N MET A 77 -9.09 11.43 5.61
CA MET A 77 -8.60 12.53 4.76
C MET A 77 -9.04 12.39 3.30
N GLU A 78 -9.71 11.29 2.95
CA GLU A 78 -10.13 10.92 1.59
C GLU A 78 -8.98 10.86 0.57
N TRP A 79 -7.80 10.44 1.04
CA TRP A 79 -6.64 10.29 0.18
C TRP A 79 -6.64 8.93 -0.50
N LEU A 80 -6.38 8.92 -1.81
CA LEU A 80 -6.31 7.69 -2.60
C LEU A 80 -4.89 7.47 -3.11
N ARG A 81 -4.32 6.32 -2.77
CA ARG A 81 -3.07 5.81 -3.30
C ARG A 81 -3.35 4.54 -4.09
N GLU A 82 -2.84 4.43 -5.31
CA GLU A 82 -2.82 3.17 -6.04
C GLU A 82 -1.40 2.87 -6.50
N ILE A 83 -0.96 1.65 -6.25
CA ILE A 83 0.34 1.11 -6.64
C ILE A 83 0.08 0.03 -7.69
N ASP A 84 0.64 0.20 -8.87
CA ASP A 84 0.61 -0.77 -9.96
C ASP A 84 1.93 -1.54 -9.97
N LEU A 85 1.88 -2.82 -9.59
CA LEU A 85 3.05 -3.68 -9.42
C LEU A 85 3.64 -4.14 -10.76
N ASP A 86 2.83 -4.21 -11.81
CA ASP A 86 3.29 -4.59 -13.15
C ASP A 86 4.06 -3.44 -13.79
N LYS A 87 3.48 -2.23 -13.71
CA LYS A 87 4.09 -1.01 -14.26
C LYS A 87 5.17 -0.42 -13.36
N MET A 88 5.30 -0.93 -12.14
CA MET A 88 6.17 -0.36 -11.10
C MET A 88 5.97 1.15 -10.98
N SER A 89 4.71 1.55 -10.87
CA SER A 89 4.31 2.95 -10.79
C SER A 89 3.24 3.13 -9.72
N ALA A 90 3.06 4.35 -9.25
CA ALA A 90 1.98 4.63 -8.32
C ALA A 90 1.49 6.06 -8.51
N TYR A 91 0.30 6.35 -8.01
CA TYR A 91 -0.21 7.71 -7.92
C TYR A 91 -0.83 7.97 -6.56
N MET A 92 -0.87 9.25 -6.19
CA MET A 92 -1.60 9.77 -5.04
C MET A 92 -2.61 10.82 -5.54
N ARG A 93 -3.86 10.71 -5.13
CA ARG A 93 -4.93 11.68 -5.40
C ARG A 93 -5.48 12.21 -4.08
N PHE A 94 -5.64 13.52 -4.02
CA PHE A 94 -6.18 14.26 -2.88
C PHE A 94 -7.59 14.77 -3.20
N PRO A 95 -8.45 14.99 -2.18
CA PRO A 95 -9.78 15.57 -2.38
C PRO A 95 -9.73 17.01 -2.92
N THR A 96 -8.60 17.70 -2.74
CA THR A 96 -8.32 19.03 -3.32
C THR A 96 -8.20 19.02 -4.84
N GLY A 97 -8.12 17.83 -5.46
CA GLY A 97 -7.85 17.66 -6.89
C GLY A 97 -6.36 17.51 -7.22
N GLU A 98 -5.47 17.72 -6.24
CA GLU A 98 -4.04 17.48 -6.43
C GLU A 98 -3.74 16.01 -6.76
N PHE A 99 -2.80 15.81 -7.67
CA PHE A 99 -2.46 14.50 -8.21
C PHE A 99 -0.96 14.39 -8.41
N TYR A 100 -0.37 13.34 -7.83
CA TYR A 100 1.07 13.12 -7.83
C TYR A 100 1.39 11.74 -8.40
N LEU A 101 2.36 11.68 -9.31
CA LEU A 101 2.82 10.44 -9.95
C LEU A 101 4.13 9.98 -9.33
N TYR A 102 4.33 8.67 -9.30
CA TYR A 102 5.48 8.04 -8.68
C TYR A 102 6.03 6.95 -9.59
N LYS A 103 7.35 6.92 -9.71
CA LYS A 103 8.10 5.79 -10.29
C LYS A 103 8.58 4.90 -9.15
N CYS A 104 8.28 3.62 -9.21
CA CYS A 104 8.67 2.64 -8.20
C CYS A 104 9.77 1.72 -8.73
N THR A 105 10.58 1.20 -7.81
CA THR A 105 11.64 0.22 -8.10
C THR A 105 11.62 -0.86 -7.02
N LYS A 106 11.77 -2.12 -7.42
CA LYS A 106 11.96 -3.21 -6.46
C LYS A 106 13.30 -3.02 -5.75
N LEU A 107 13.30 -3.23 -4.44
CA LEU A 107 14.50 -3.30 -3.63
C LEU A 107 14.96 -4.76 -3.58
N LYS A 108 16.28 -4.97 -3.63
CA LYS A 108 16.90 -6.29 -3.47
C LYS A 108 16.93 -6.68 -2.00
#